data_AF-A0A7L5E510-F1
#
_entry.id   AF-A0A7L5E510-F1
#
_cell.length_a   1.000
_cell.length_b   1.000
_cell.length_c   1.000
_cell.angle_alpha   90.00
_cell.angle_beta   90.00
_cell.angle_gamma   90.00
#
_symmetry.space_group_name_H-M   'P 1'
#
loop_
_entity.id
_entity.type
_entity.pdbx_description
1 polymer ?
#
loop_
_entity_poly.entity_id
_entity_poly.type
_entity_poly.pdbx_seq_one_letter_code
_entity_poly.pdbx_strand_id
1 'polypeptide(L)'
;MKTLLYVLLPILFLSTKVSAQSPTTFNHIPGNMRECDNRYYLSAAGKSRGQMIWIDNFDKGVLTINGHQEKLKSLKFPDRRKYGFFNKNYTVSIRITSQTNTTGRTYTAKGVFTVLRGSRVIFSRNIIAAGGC
;
A
#
# COMPACT_ATOMS: atom_id res chain seq x y z
N MET A 1 -56.63 28.78 23.97
CA MET A 1 -56.13 28.01 22.80
C MET A 1 -54.66 28.36 22.63
N LYS A 2 -53.74 27.39 22.82
CA LYS A 2 -52.28 27.58 22.65
C LYS A 2 -51.87 26.89 21.36
N THR A 3 -51.48 27.67 20.36
CA THR A 3 -51.00 27.17 19.07
C THR A 3 -49.51 26.87 19.20
N LEU A 4 -49.13 25.59 19.10
CA LEU A 4 -47.73 25.15 19.11
C LEU A 4 -47.14 25.37 17.70
N LEU A 5 -46.15 26.26 17.59
CA LEU A 5 -45.44 26.54 16.36
C LEU A 5 -44.22 25.61 16.26
N TYR A 6 -44.28 24.57 15.43
CA TYR A 6 -43.14 23.71 15.14
C TYR A 6 -42.21 24.38 14.12
N VAL A 7 -41.04 24.84 14.58
CA VAL A 7 -39.97 25.33 13.70
C VAL A 7 -39.19 24.12 13.18
N LEU A 8 -39.37 23.79 11.90
CA LEU A 8 -38.56 22.81 11.18
C LEU A 8 -37.19 23.43 10.89
N LEU A 9 -36.17 23.08 11.68
CA LEU A 9 -34.79 23.41 11.34
C LEU A 9 -34.30 22.49 10.20
N PRO A 10 -33.75 23.05 9.10
CA PRO A 10 -33.14 22.23 8.07
C PRO A 10 -31.84 21.61 8.60
N ILE A 11 -31.80 20.28 8.62
CA ILE A 11 -30.59 19.50 8.91
C ILE A 11 -29.64 19.70 7.74
N LEU A 12 -28.72 20.65 7.86
CA LEU A 12 -27.60 20.83 6.94
C LEU A 12 -26.67 19.63 7.06
N PHE A 13 -26.80 18.67 6.14
CA PHE A 13 -25.81 17.61 5.96
C PHE A 13 -24.50 18.24 5.45
N LEU A 14 -23.57 18.53 6.37
CA LEU A 14 -22.17 18.79 6.02
C LEU A 14 -21.57 17.51 5.42
N SER A 15 -21.53 17.44 4.10
CA SER A 15 -20.79 16.39 3.38
C SER A 15 -19.29 16.64 3.56
N THR A 16 -18.70 16.02 4.57
CA THR A 16 -17.25 16.03 4.73
C THR A 16 -16.66 15.15 3.62
N LYS A 17 -15.89 15.76 2.71
CA LYS A 17 -15.13 15.02 1.69
C LYS A 17 -14.16 14.09 2.41
N VAL A 18 -14.48 12.81 2.48
CA VAL A 18 -13.53 11.77 2.91
C VAL A 18 -12.41 11.76 1.88
N SER A 19 -11.25 12.30 2.26
CA SER A 19 -10.04 12.22 1.44
C SER A 19 -9.75 10.76 1.13
N ALA A 20 -9.68 10.41 -0.16
CA ALA A 20 -9.40 9.06 -0.60
C ALA A 20 -7.99 8.67 -0.15
N GLN A 21 -7.90 7.77 0.83
CA GLN A 21 -6.63 7.29 1.35
C GLN A 21 -5.99 6.36 0.32
N SER A 22 -4.91 6.80 -0.32
CA SER A 22 -4.17 6.00 -1.29
C SER A 22 -2.67 6.08 -1.01
N PRO A 23 -1.92 4.99 -1.24
CA PRO A 23 -0.48 5.02 -1.29
C PRO A 23 0.05 6.13 -2.21
N THR A 24 1.09 6.82 -1.75
CA THR A 24 1.86 7.75 -2.58
C THR A 24 3.25 7.21 -2.83
N THR A 25 3.86 7.63 -3.93
CA THR A 25 5.22 7.23 -4.25
C THR A 25 6.26 7.95 -3.39
N PHE A 26 7.40 7.30 -3.17
CA PHE A 26 8.57 7.86 -2.50
C PHE A 26 9.85 7.36 -3.17
N ASN A 27 10.95 8.12 -2.99
CA ASN A 27 12.25 7.82 -3.60
C ASN A 27 13.36 7.56 -2.57
N HIS A 28 13.06 7.76 -1.28
CA HIS A 28 14.02 7.56 -0.19
C HIS A 28 13.75 6.24 0.54
N ILE A 29 14.67 5.29 0.39
CA ILE A 29 14.63 3.99 1.06
C ILE A 29 15.29 4.11 2.44
N PRO A 30 14.64 3.68 3.53
CA PRO A 30 15.30 3.56 4.83
C PRO A 30 16.61 2.78 4.73
N GLY A 31 17.68 3.28 5.34
CA GLY A 31 19.02 2.67 5.22
C GLY A 31 19.06 1.19 5.63
N ASN A 32 18.22 0.79 6.59
CA ASN A 32 18.10 -0.58 7.08
C ASN A 32 17.25 -1.50 6.18
N MET A 33 16.98 -1.10 4.94
CA MET A 33 16.23 -1.85 3.92
C MET A 33 16.96 -1.88 2.56
N ARG A 34 18.28 -1.67 2.49
CA ARG A 34 18.97 -1.50 1.20
C ARG A 34 19.58 -2.76 0.58
N GLU A 35 19.82 -3.81 1.36
CA GLU A 35 20.56 -5.00 0.91
C GLU A 35 19.65 -6.00 0.16
N CYS A 36 18.78 -6.68 0.91
CA CYS A 36 17.86 -7.68 0.43
C CYS A 36 16.42 -7.15 0.44
N ASP A 37 16.13 -6.18 -0.43
CA ASP A 37 14.80 -5.56 -0.53
C ASP A 37 14.05 -5.88 -1.82
N ASN A 38 12.73 -5.82 -1.68
CA ASN A 38 11.78 -5.85 -2.77
C ASN A 38 11.21 -4.45 -2.91
N ARG A 39 11.31 -3.87 -4.10
CA ARG A 39 10.81 -2.54 -4.44
C ARG A 39 9.68 -2.65 -5.44
N TYR A 40 8.63 -1.87 -5.24
CA TYR A 40 7.39 -2.01 -5.98
C TYR A 40 6.96 -0.70 -6.60
N TYR A 41 6.47 -0.79 -7.83
CA TYR A 41 6.22 0.34 -8.71
C TYR A 41 4.88 0.18 -9.43
N LEU A 42 4.17 1.27 -9.69
CA LEU A 42 2.91 1.25 -10.45
C LEU A 42 3.10 1.20 -11.96
N SER A 43 4.30 1.56 -12.44
CA SER A 43 4.60 1.61 -13.87
C SER A 43 6.10 1.51 -14.12
N ALA A 44 6.46 1.17 -15.36
CA ALA A 44 7.85 1.15 -15.80
C ALA A 44 8.51 2.54 -15.70
N ALA A 45 7.78 3.60 -16.05
CA ALA A 45 8.26 4.98 -15.88
C ALA A 45 8.52 5.33 -14.41
N GLY A 46 7.63 4.91 -13.50
CA GLY A 46 7.84 5.05 -12.06
C GLY A 46 9.10 4.32 -11.59
N LYS A 47 9.31 3.09 -12.08
CA LYS A 47 10.54 2.32 -11.82
C LYS A 47 11.80 3.05 -12.30
N SER A 48 11.81 3.56 -13.53
CA SER A 48 12.96 4.29 -14.09
C SER A 48 13.29 5.56 -13.29
N ARG A 49 12.29 6.21 -12.68
CA ARG A 49 12.47 7.39 -11.82
C ARG A 49 12.71 7.06 -10.34
N GLY A 50 12.78 5.78 -9.98
CA GLY A 50 12.88 5.34 -8.58
C GLY A 50 11.64 5.69 -7.73
N GLN A 51 10.48 5.91 -8.35
CA GLN A 51 9.23 6.24 -7.67
C GLN A 51 8.55 4.97 -7.16
N MET A 52 8.93 4.54 -5.97
CA MET A 52 8.44 3.32 -5.32
C MET A 52 7.13 3.61 -4.60
N ILE A 53 6.17 2.70 -4.66
CA ILE A 53 4.96 2.77 -3.82
C ILE A 53 5.10 1.98 -2.51
N TRP A 54 6.02 1.02 -2.48
CA TRP A 54 6.20 0.09 -1.38
C TRP A 54 7.59 -0.52 -1.45
N ILE A 55 8.14 -0.82 -0.27
CA ILE A 55 9.39 -1.58 -0.11
C ILE A 55 9.23 -2.57 1.05
N ASP A 56 9.75 -3.78 0.92
CA ASP A 56 9.88 -4.75 2.02
C ASP A 56 11.20 -5.51 1.98
N ASN A 57 11.62 -6.08 3.11
CA ASN A 57 12.75 -7.01 3.21
C ASN A 57 12.34 -8.29 3.97
N PHE A 58 11.25 -8.92 3.53
CA PHE A 58 10.64 -10.12 4.12
C PHE A 58 9.96 -9.92 5.48
N ASP A 59 10.62 -9.29 6.46
CA ASP A 59 10.11 -9.18 7.84
C ASP A 59 9.38 -7.87 8.13
N LYS A 60 9.75 -6.81 7.39
CA LYS A 60 9.17 -5.48 7.53
C LYS A 60 8.98 -4.85 6.17
N GLY A 61 8.04 -3.92 6.10
CA GLY A 61 7.82 -3.12 4.91
C GLY A 61 7.35 -1.70 5.23
N VAL A 62 7.45 -0.83 4.23
CA VAL A 62 7.20 0.61 4.35
C VAL A 62 6.34 1.11 3.21
N LEU A 63 5.24 1.79 3.58
CA LEU A 63 4.26 2.42 2.69
C LEU A 63 4.16 3.89 3.05
N THR A 64 3.96 4.78 2.08
CA THR A 64 3.53 6.16 2.38
C THR A 64 2.05 6.29 2.10
N ILE A 65 1.24 6.69 3.08
CA ILE A 65 -0.20 6.94 2.93
C ILE A 65 -0.55 8.26 3.59
N ASN A 66 -1.30 9.11 2.89
CA ASN A 66 -1.61 10.48 3.33
C ASN A 66 -0.35 11.30 3.71
N GLY A 67 0.76 11.10 3.01
CA GLY A 67 2.03 11.77 3.30
C GLY A 67 2.83 11.20 4.48
N HIS A 68 2.33 10.19 5.19
CA HIS A 68 2.99 9.60 6.35
C HIS A 68 3.55 8.21 6.01
N GLN A 69 4.75 7.91 6.51
CA GLN A 69 5.35 6.58 6.38
C GLN A 69 4.78 5.63 7.43
N GLU A 70 4.19 4.53 6.96
CA GLU A 70 3.67 3.44 7.75
C GLU A 70 4.66 2.27 7.69
N LYS A 71 5.11 1.83 8.87
CA LYS A 71 5.89 0.60 9.01
C LYS A 71 4.93 -0.55 9.27
N LEU A 72 5.12 -1.66 8.57
CA LEU A 72 4.33 -2.87 8.73
C LEU A 72 5.24 -4.07 9.00
N LYS A 73 4.72 -5.03 9.75
CA LYS A 73 5.36 -6.31 10.05
C LYS A 73 4.81 -7.38 9.12
N SER A 74 5.61 -8.38 8.79
CA SER A 74 5.17 -9.48 7.92
C SER A 74 4.14 -10.40 8.57
N LEU A 75 3.26 -10.94 7.74
CA LEU A 75 2.40 -12.08 8.00
C LEU A 75 2.99 -13.28 7.26
N LYS A 76 3.07 -14.42 7.93
CA LYS A 76 3.56 -15.65 7.30
C LYS A 76 2.46 -16.28 6.47
N PHE A 77 2.73 -16.50 5.19
CA PHE A 77 1.86 -17.28 4.31
C PHE A 77 2.56 -18.59 3.89
N PRO A 78 1.80 -19.68 3.75
CA PRO A 78 2.34 -20.92 3.18
C PRO A 78 2.63 -20.80 1.67
N ASP A 79 1.93 -19.90 0.97
CA ASP A 79 2.10 -19.64 -0.46
C ASP A 79 3.24 -18.63 -0.70
N ARG A 80 4.33 -19.09 -1.32
CA ARG A 80 5.53 -18.28 -1.60
C ARG A 80 5.28 -17.10 -2.55
N ARG A 81 4.13 -17.04 -3.23
CA ARG A 81 3.77 -15.92 -4.13
C ARG A 81 2.79 -14.95 -3.48
N LYS A 82 2.44 -15.16 -2.23
CA LYS A 82 1.60 -14.25 -1.44
C LYS A 82 2.39 -13.74 -0.26
N TYR A 83 2.48 -12.44 -0.17
CA TYR A 83 3.06 -11.74 0.96
C TYR A 83 1.98 -10.90 1.58
N GLY A 84 2.06 -10.74 2.89
CA GLY A 84 1.20 -9.78 3.56
C GLY A 84 1.91 -9.16 4.72
N PHE A 85 1.50 -7.95 5.01
CA PHE A 85 2.09 -7.12 6.04
C PHE A 85 0.98 -6.40 6.76
N PHE A 86 1.17 -6.07 8.04
CA PHE A 86 0.14 -5.42 8.82
C PHE A 86 0.72 -4.47 9.87
N ASN A 87 -0.11 -3.50 10.25
CA ASN A 87 0.01 -2.77 11.51
C ASN A 87 -1.40 -2.54 12.08
N LYS A 88 -1.54 -1.67 13.09
CA LYS A 88 -2.83 -1.34 13.71
C LYS A 88 -3.87 -0.81 12.71
N ASN A 89 -3.40 -0.12 11.67
CA ASN A 89 -4.26 0.65 10.76
C ASN A 89 -4.46 -0.05 9.42
N TYR A 90 -3.43 -0.71 8.91
CA TYR A 90 -3.40 -1.21 7.54
C TYR A 90 -2.99 -2.67 7.47
N THR A 91 -3.61 -3.37 6.51
CA THR A 91 -3.12 -4.65 6.01
C THR A 91 -2.73 -4.47 4.55
N VAL A 92 -1.57 -4.97 4.18
CA VAL A 92 -1.06 -5.00 2.82
C VAL A 92 -1.02 -6.46 2.39
N SER A 93 -1.52 -6.74 1.18
CA SER A 93 -1.41 -8.04 0.53
C SER A 93 -0.78 -7.86 -0.83
N ILE A 94 0.20 -8.70 -1.15
CA ILE A 94 0.93 -8.71 -2.40
C ILE A 94 0.78 -10.10 -2.99
N ARG A 95 0.22 -10.19 -4.20
CA ARG A 95 0.12 -11.44 -4.96
C ARG A 95 0.97 -11.35 -6.21
N ILE A 96 2.05 -12.11 -6.27
CA ILE A 96 2.91 -12.21 -7.44
C ILE A 96 2.27 -13.15 -8.47
N THR A 97 2.10 -12.65 -9.70
CA THR A 97 1.50 -13.38 -10.81
C THR A 97 2.55 -13.92 -11.78
N SER A 98 3.69 -13.25 -11.93
CA SER A 98 4.83 -13.71 -12.73
C SER A 98 6.13 -13.23 -12.12
N GLN A 99 7.18 -14.04 -12.20
CA GLN A 99 8.54 -13.69 -11.77
C GLN A 99 9.54 -14.20 -12.80
N THR A 100 10.51 -13.35 -13.12
CA THR A 100 11.63 -13.66 -14.02
C THR A 100 12.92 -13.35 -13.28
N ASN A 101 13.82 -14.33 -13.20
CA ASN A 101 15.16 -14.12 -12.68
C ASN A 101 15.98 -13.35 -13.72
N THR A 102 16.60 -12.25 -13.31
CA THR A 102 17.39 -11.39 -14.20
C THR A 102 18.86 -11.76 -14.11
N THR A 103 19.36 -11.93 -12.90
CA THR A 103 20.68 -12.51 -12.59
C THR A 103 20.47 -13.56 -11.50
N GLY A 104 21.42 -14.47 -11.25
CA GLY A 104 21.25 -15.57 -10.28
C GLY A 104 20.86 -15.15 -8.84
N ARG A 105 20.85 -13.85 -8.57
CA ARG A 105 20.59 -13.18 -7.30
C ARG A 105 19.49 -12.12 -7.35
N THR A 106 19.02 -11.73 -8.54
CA THR A 106 18.01 -10.67 -8.70
C THR A 106 16.86 -11.11 -9.59
N TYR A 107 15.69 -10.52 -9.37
CA TYR A 107 14.50 -10.84 -10.12
C TYR A 107 13.67 -9.60 -10.43
N THR A 108 12.81 -9.74 -11.43
CA THR A 108 11.67 -8.85 -11.66
C THR A 108 10.39 -9.65 -11.56
N ALA A 109 9.33 -9.02 -11.04
CA ALA A 109 8.05 -9.66 -10.93
C ALA A 109 6.91 -8.71 -11.29
N LYS A 110 5.75 -9.29 -11.60
CA LYS A 110 4.48 -8.60 -11.73
C LYS A 110 3.51 -9.17 -10.71
N GLY A 111 2.58 -8.35 -10.26
CA GLY A 111 1.61 -8.79 -9.27
C GLY A 111 0.50 -7.77 -9.04
N VAL A 112 -0.28 -8.04 -8.01
CA VAL A 112 -1.30 -7.14 -7.49
C VAL A 112 -0.92 -6.72 -6.07
N PHE A 113 -0.85 -5.41 -5.85
CA PHE A 113 -0.63 -4.81 -4.54
C PHE A 113 -1.96 -4.28 -4.02
N THR A 114 -2.36 -4.73 -2.85
CA THR A 114 -3.63 -4.36 -2.22
C THR A 114 -3.38 -3.83 -0.81
N VAL A 115 -4.01 -2.70 -0.49
CA VAL A 115 -4.01 -2.11 0.84
C VAL A 115 -5.43 -2.08 1.37
N LEU A 116 -5.59 -2.55 2.60
CA LEU A 116 -6.83 -2.56 3.34
C LEU A 116 -6.70 -1.71 4.60
N ARG A 117 -7.81 -1.09 5.01
CA ARG A 117 -8.00 -0.48 6.33
C ARG A 117 -9.20 -1.16 6.98
N GLY A 118 -8.95 -2.00 7.99
CA GLY A 118 -9.93 -2.98 8.43
C GLY A 118 -10.27 -3.95 7.30
N SER A 119 -11.57 -4.16 7.02
CA SER A 119 -12.05 -5.01 5.93
C SER A 119 -12.17 -4.30 4.58
N ARG A 120 -11.98 -2.97 4.52
CA ARG A 120 -12.16 -2.17 3.32
C ARG A 120 -10.87 -2.11 2.50
N VAL A 121 -10.94 -2.49 1.22
CA VAL A 121 -9.88 -2.20 0.24
C VAL A 121 -9.88 -0.69 -0.04
N ILE A 122 -8.76 -0.05 0.26
CA ILE A 122 -8.55 1.39 -0.01
C ILE A 122 -7.67 1.62 -1.23
N PHE A 123 -6.89 0.61 -1.62
CA PHE A 123 -6.07 0.64 -2.82
C PHE A 123 -5.85 -0.77 -3.37
N SER A 124 -5.97 -0.94 -4.68
CA SER A 124 -5.57 -2.16 -5.36
C SER A 124 -5.15 -1.86 -6.79
N ARG A 125 -3.91 -2.23 -7.14
CA ARG A 125 -3.34 -1.99 -8.47
C ARG A 125 -2.36 -3.07 -8.86
N ASN A 126 -2.23 -3.25 -10.18
CA ASN A 126 -1.13 -4.00 -10.76
C ASN A 126 0.19 -3.27 -10.49
N ILE A 127 1.23 -4.05 -10.27
CA ILE A 127 2.57 -3.57 -9.92
C ILE A 127 3.65 -4.30 -10.70
N ILE A 128 4.79 -3.61 -10.81
CA ILE A 128 6.07 -4.20 -11.17
C ILE A 128 6.90 -4.22 -9.89
N ALA A 129 7.47 -5.37 -9.56
CA ALA A 129 8.41 -5.51 -8.46
C ALA A 129 9.81 -5.83 -8.98
N ALA A 130 10.82 -5.40 -8.24
CA ALA A 130 12.20 -5.81 -8.45
C ALA A 130 12.84 -6.03 -7.08
N GLY A 131 13.61 -7.09 -6.94
CA GLY A 131 14.30 -7.40 -5.70
C GLY A 131 15.41 -8.41 -5.91
N GLY A 132 16.14 -8.72 -4.84
CA GLY A 132 17.25 -9.65 -4.90
C GLY A 132 18.15 -9.58 -3.68
N CYS A 133 19.00 -10.60 -3.58
CA CYS A 133 20.19 -10.74 -2.75
C CYS A 133 21.24 -11.39 -3.66
#